data_AF-A0A5S6Q6W5-F1
#
_entry.id   AF-A0A5S6Q6W5-F1
#
_cell.length_a   1.000
_cell.length_b   1.000
_cell.length_c   1.000
_cell.angle_alpha   90.00
_cell.angle_beta   90.00
_cell.angle_gamma   90.00
#
_symmetry.space_group_name_H-M   'P 1'
#
loop_
_entity.id
_entity.type
_entity.pdbx_description
1 polymer ?
#
loop_
_entity_poly.entity_id
_entity_poly.type
_entity_poly.pdbx_seq_one_letter_code
_entity_poly.pdbx_strand_id
1 'polypeptide(L)'
;MDWMYAGPSSEIDRENYLTGRKVDKNFEQYNEDFKEAPSKIESLSLPVSSRCAGAVASKRTLLDLDTVRKEDPLVSIKVQEEQVRRDILENPMKMKCLRKIVMKAMRRKMKKMYKGRLTPEERMECARFFHLIDQIATGQTTGMENSSNSTQSFANEGIGSKHERRKNVRRHEEDGQNVSKPDEMARYSKRASVRSSHTGFDHSRLPKDYQKDSRHSTDSSKKRSLTSVEKERLLNEMVQNASWRKEQRDRKLTKLAAHEKDELSNEMGATSDVQRTCEICFEQLQRAEECQSLLKKCLTKAALDEMKSRKTSMNATLLDVIQSGVKNLDSGVGVYAPDAESYVVFKELFDPILEKYHQFGPNSCQPATDLGSNKLDQLCTLDPERKYIQSTRIRCARTLSGYPFNPLLTEANYLEIENKVKNALSALTEEDLRGTYYPLKGMTAEVQQTLINDHFLFKEGDRFLQAANACRFWPLGRGIFHNKDKTFLIWVNEEDHLRIISMEAGGNVRSVLDRLIRGLNALGHMLTFARDERLGWLSFCPTNLGTTVRASVHIRLPMMSARTDFKEICGKMNLQVRGIHGEHSESEGGIYDISNRRRMGLTEFDAVKEMYDGINELIKMEKDMENGS
;
A
#
# COMPACT_ATOMS: atom_id res chain seq x y z
N MET A 1 14.98 54.63 18.01
CA MET A 1 14.91 53.42 17.15
C MET A 1 13.46 53.14 16.74
N ASP A 2 12.77 54.12 16.14
CA ASP A 2 11.30 54.25 16.31
C ASP A 2 10.52 54.18 15.00
N TRP A 3 10.93 53.30 14.08
CA TRP A 3 10.27 53.15 12.76
C TRP A 3 10.03 51.70 12.31
N MET A 4 10.48 50.70 13.09
CA MET A 4 10.49 49.29 12.66
C MET A 4 9.24 48.47 13.06
N TYR A 5 8.28 49.08 13.78
CA TYR A 5 7.08 48.41 14.31
C TYR A 5 5.78 49.18 14.07
N ALA A 6 5.72 49.98 13.00
CA ALA A 6 4.52 50.69 12.56
C ALA A 6 4.01 50.09 11.24
N GLY A 7 3.19 49.03 11.34
CA GLY A 7 2.60 48.29 10.21
C GLY A 7 1.24 47.69 10.60
N PRO A 8 0.36 47.37 9.64
CA PRO A 8 -1.07 47.65 9.78
C PRO A 8 -1.88 46.58 10.52
N SER A 9 -1.67 46.46 11.84
CA SER A 9 -2.39 45.52 12.73
C SER A 9 -2.87 46.15 14.05
N SER A 10 -3.10 47.46 14.08
CA SER A 10 -3.51 48.21 15.29
C SER A 10 -5.00 48.07 15.63
N GLU A 11 -5.57 46.86 15.55
CA GLU A 11 -6.97 46.59 15.92
C GLU A 11 -7.19 45.14 16.41
N ILE A 12 -6.30 44.67 17.30
CA ILE A 12 -6.47 43.41 18.03
C ILE A 12 -6.65 43.73 19.52
N ASP A 13 -7.90 43.77 19.96
CA ASP A 13 -8.24 43.98 21.36
C ASP A 13 -7.79 42.80 22.24
N ARG A 14 -7.12 43.13 23.34
CA ARG A 14 -6.26 42.22 24.11
C ARG A 14 -7.06 41.22 24.96
N GLU A 15 -8.27 41.58 25.37
CA GLU A 15 -9.16 40.72 26.16
C GLU A 15 -9.84 39.64 25.30
N ASN A 16 -10.11 39.95 24.03
CA ASN A 16 -10.70 39.00 23.09
C ASN A 16 -9.75 37.85 22.72
N TYR A 17 -8.43 38.10 22.69
CA TYR A 17 -7.43 37.06 22.47
C TYR A 17 -7.35 36.06 23.65
N LEU A 18 -7.41 36.56 24.90
CA LEU A 18 -7.30 35.75 26.11
C LEU A 18 -8.52 34.88 26.41
N THR A 19 -9.69 35.20 25.83
CA THR A 19 -10.95 34.49 26.05
C THR A 19 -11.26 33.39 25.02
N GLY A 20 -10.35 33.15 24.07
CA GLY A 20 -10.37 31.96 23.20
C GLY A 20 -11.50 31.89 22.17
N ARG A 21 -12.21 33.00 21.91
CA ARG A 21 -13.17 33.08 20.80
C ARG A 21 -12.43 33.22 19.48
N LYS A 22 -12.89 32.49 18.44
CA LYS A 22 -12.31 32.60 17.09
C LYS A 22 -12.60 33.98 16.50
N VAL A 23 -11.54 34.73 16.21
CA VAL A 23 -11.61 36.01 15.49
C VAL A 23 -11.18 35.77 14.05
N ASP A 24 -12.15 35.49 13.18
CA ASP A 24 -12.05 35.74 11.74
C ASP A 24 -13.45 35.92 11.15
N LYS A 25 -13.89 37.18 11.04
CA LYS A 25 -15.17 37.54 10.40
C LYS A 25 -15.04 37.77 8.89
N ASN A 26 -13.82 37.90 8.37
CA ASN A 26 -13.58 38.18 6.96
C ASN A 26 -13.75 36.90 6.13
N PHE A 27 -13.39 35.74 6.71
CA PHE A 27 -13.49 34.45 6.01
C PHE A 27 -14.92 34.00 5.69
N GLU A 28 -15.90 34.36 6.53
CA GLU A 28 -17.31 33.96 6.29
C GLU A 28 -17.95 34.77 5.15
N GLN A 29 -17.58 36.04 4.99
CA GLN A 29 -18.19 36.92 3.98
C GLN A 29 -17.78 36.54 2.54
N TYR A 30 -16.52 36.14 2.33
CA TYR A 30 -16.07 35.53 1.06
C TYR A 30 -16.80 34.23 0.70
N ASN A 31 -17.46 33.59 1.65
CA ASN A 31 -18.07 32.26 1.50
C ASN A 31 -19.55 32.32 1.07
N GLU A 32 -20.16 33.52 1.08
CA GLU A 32 -21.49 33.78 0.52
C GLU A 32 -21.39 33.99 -1.01
N ASP A 33 -20.43 34.81 -1.46
CA ASP A 33 -20.22 35.17 -2.88
C ASP A 33 -19.96 33.96 -3.79
N PHE A 34 -19.43 32.85 -3.26
CA PHE A 34 -19.21 31.61 -4.01
C PHE A 34 -20.48 30.76 -4.24
N LYS A 35 -21.65 31.16 -3.72
CA LYS A 35 -22.92 30.41 -3.88
C LYS A 35 -23.74 30.81 -5.09
N GLU A 36 -23.53 32.00 -5.66
CA GLU A 36 -24.28 32.43 -6.85
C GLU A 36 -23.74 31.76 -8.12
N ALA A 37 -24.64 31.15 -8.89
CA ALA A 37 -24.28 30.37 -10.07
C ALA A 37 -24.06 31.28 -11.31
N PRO A 38 -22.99 31.09 -12.10
CA PRO A 38 -22.73 31.91 -13.28
C PRO A 38 -23.77 31.65 -14.38
N SER A 39 -24.61 32.65 -14.65
CA SER A 39 -25.58 32.62 -15.74
C SER A 39 -24.88 32.80 -17.11
N LYS A 40 -25.09 31.83 -18.02
CA LYS A 40 -24.84 31.86 -19.48
C LYS A 40 -23.73 32.79 -20.00
N ILE A 41 -22.61 32.18 -20.41
CA ILE A 41 -21.59 32.83 -21.23
C ILE A 41 -22.09 32.97 -22.68
N GLU A 42 -22.15 34.19 -23.21
CA GLU A 42 -22.30 34.47 -24.64
C GLU A 42 -21.67 35.83 -24.99
N SER A 43 -21.30 36.04 -26.26
CA SER A 43 -20.58 37.22 -26.80
C SER A 43 -19.14 37.48 -26.29
N LEU A 44 -18.16 37.00 -27.08
CA LEU A 44 -16.80 37.54 -27.15
C LEU A 44 -16.52 37.95 -28.59
N SER A 45 -16.46 39.25 -28.89
CA SER A 45 -16.10 39.73 -30.23
C SER A 45 -15.55 41.17 -30.26
N LEU A 46 -14.53 41.36 -31.11
CA LEU A 46 -13.87 42.59 -31.56
C LEU A 46 -12.90 43.33 -30.60
N PRO A 47 -11.87 44.05 -31.13
CA PRO A 47 -10.71 44.49 -30.33
C PRO A 47 -10.34 45.99 -30.41
N VAL A 48 -9.56 46.47 -29.41
CA VAL A 48 -8.65 47.64 -29.41
C VAL A 48 -9.18 49.02 -29.85
N SER A 49 -9.21 49.99 -28.92
CA SER A 49 -8.51 51.30 -29.07
C SER A 49 -8.45 52.07 -27.74
N SER A 50 -7.78 53.24 -27.71
CA SER A 50 -7.41 54.00 -26.51
C SER A 50 -8.00 55.41 -26.46
N ARG A 51 -8.35 55.91 -25.24
CA ARG A 51 -7.75 57.13 -24.61
C ARG A 51 -8.48 57.64 -23.33
N CYS A 52 -7.67 58.22 -22.45
CA CYS A 52 -7.93 59.36 -21.54
C CYS A 52 -9.09 59.35 -20.50
N ALA A 53 -8.67 59.16 -19.24
CA ALA A 53 -8.89 60.03 -18.06
C ALA A 53 -10.32 60.32 -17.53
N GLY A 54 -10.53 60.01 -16.24
CA GLY A 54 -11.58 60.65 -15.42
C GLY A 54 -12.13 59.81 -14.26
N ALA A 55 -12.21 60.43 -13.07
CA ALA A 55 -12.90 60.00 -11.84
C ALA A 55 -12.32 58.80 -11.03
N VAL A 56 -12.41 58.95 -9.70
CA VAL A 56 -11.95 57.97 -8.70
C VAL A 56 -13.10 57.03 -8.32
N ALA A 57 -12.89 55.73 -8.51
CA ALA A 57 -13.69 54.68 -7.88
C ALA A 57 -12.81 53.44 -7.69
N SER A 58 -12.81 52.84 -6.49
CA SER A 58 -11.98 51.66 -6.18
C SER A 58 -12.57 50.38 -6.78
N LYS A 59 -12.51 50.27 -8.11
CA LYS A 59 -12.83 49.04 -8.83
C LYS A 59 -11.67 48.06 -8.67
N ARG A 60 -11.77 47.13 -7.71
CA ARG A 60 -11.03 45.87 -7.81
C ARG A 60 -11.34 45.24 -9.17
N THR A 61 -10.31 45.01 -9.96
CA THR A 61 -10.45 44.56 -11.34
C THR A 61 -10.97 43.12 -11.40
N LEU A 62 -11.98 42.88 -12.23
CA LEU A 62 -12.57 41.55 -12.48
C LEU A 62 -11.62 40.56 -13.21
N LEU A 63 -10.32 40.88 -13.26
CA LEU A 63 -9.22 40.09 -13.79
C LEU A 63 -8.31 39.52 -12.69
N ASP A 64 -8.64 39.78 -11.41
CA ASP A 64 -7.78 39.48 -10.24
C ASP A 64 -8.27 38.27 -9.41
N LEU A 65 -9.09 37.40 -10.02
CA LEU A 65 -9.53 36.13 -9.40
C LEU A 65 -8.94 34.91 -10.10
N ASP A 66 -8.87 34.92 -11.44
CA ASP A 66 -8.26 33.81 -12.20
C ASP A 66 -6.73 33.86 -12.21
N THR A 67 -6.12 35.01 -11.91
CA THR A 67 -4.69 35.15 -11.62
C THR A 67 -4.38 34.53 -10.27
N VAL A 68 -5.09 34.93 -9.20
CA VAL A 68 -4.97 34.34 -7.85
C VAL A 68 -5.21 32.83 -7.84
N ARG A 69 -6.18 32.32 -8.63
CA ARG A 69 -6.41 30.87 -8.82
C ARG A 69 -5.26 30.10 -9.49
N LYS A 70 -4.36 30.77 -10.21
CA LYS A 70 -3.26 30.14 -10.95
C LYS A 70 -1.91 30.33 -10.27
N GLU A 71 -1.71 31.47 -9.61
CA GLU A 71 -0.41 31.84 -9.01
C GLU A 71 -0.29 31.42 -7.54
N ASP A 72 -1.40 31.26 -6.80
CA ASP A 72 -1.37 30.67 -5.46
C ASP A 72 -1.53 29.13 -5.51
N PRO A 73 -0.49 28.35 -5.10
CA PRO A 73 -0.56 26.90 -5.06
C PRO A 73 -1.59 26.36 -4.05
N LEU A 74 -1.88 27.09 -2.97
CA LEU A 74 -2.89 26.68 -1.97
C LEU A 74 -4.31 26.88 -2.50
N VAL A 75 -4.57 27.98 -3.23
CA VAL A 75 -5.88 28.23 -3.86
C VAL A 75 -6.13 27.22 -4.98
N SER A 76 -5.15 26.98 -5.86
CA SER A 76 -5.28 26.00 -6.95
C SER A 76 -5.49 24.57 -6.44
N ILE A 77 -4.75 24.12 -5.41
CA ILE A 77 -4.99 22.83 -4.73
C ILE A 77 -6.41 22.78 -4.16
N LYS A 78 -6.87 23.83 -3.49
CA LYS A 78 -8.21 23.87 -2.87
C LYS A 78 -9.34 23.83 -3.90
N VAL A 79 -9.17 24.51 -5.04
CA VAL A 79 -10.11 24.45 -6.18
C VAL A 79 -10.13 23.05 -6.80
N GLN A 80 -8.98 22.38 -6.96
CA GLN A 80 -8.93 20.99 -7.40
C GLN A 80 -9.59 20.03 -6.40
N GLU A 81 -9.34 20.21 -5.10
CA GLU A 81 -9.97 19.44 -4.02
C GLU A 81 -11.50 19.61 -4.00
N GLU A 82 -12.01 20.79 -4.33
CA GLU A 82 -13.45 21.04 -4.39
C GLU A 82 -14.07 20.51 -5.68
N GLN A 83 -13.41 20.65 -6.83
CA GLN A 83 -13.86 20.06 -8.10
C GLN A 83 -13.92 18.52 -7.99
N VAL A 84 -12.87 17.88 -7.46
CA VAL A 84 -12.87 16.43 -7.21
C VAL A 84 -13.98 16.02 -6.23
N ARG A 85 -14.33 16.85 -5.24
CA ARG A 85 -15.52 16.61 -4.40
C ARG A 85 -16.81 16.68 -5.21
N ARG A 86 -16.99 17.69 -6.07
CA ARG A 86 -18.17 17.82 -6.97
C ARG A 86 -18.27 16.60 -7.90
N ASP A 87 -17.20 16.19 -8.56
CA ASP A 87 -17.16 15.02 -9.44
C ASP A 87 -17.49 13.69 -8.71
N ILE A 88 -17.23 13.62 -7.40
CA ILE A 88 -17.60 12.48 -6.53
C ILE A 88 -19.08 12.55 -6.10
N LEU A 89 -19.64 13.75 -5.96
CA LEU A 89 -21.01 14.05 -5.56
C LEU A 89 -22.02 13.99 -6.72
N GLU A 90 -21.61 14.36 -7.94
CA GLU A 90 -22.44 14.27 -9.15
C GLU A 90 -22.52 12.84 -9.68
N ASN A 91 -21.44 12.06 -9.54
CA ASN A 91 -21.42 10.66 -10.01
C ASN A 91 -22.36 9.78 -9.14
N PRO A 92 -23.47 9.24 -9.71
CA PRO A 92 -24.50 8.58 -8.91
C PRO A 92 -24.02 7.26 -8.30
N MET A 93 -23.03 6.59 -8.92
CA MET A 93 -22.46 5.34 -8.41
C MET A 93 -21.49 5.60 -7.25
N LYS A 94 -20.65 6.65 -7.33
CA LYS A 94 -19.82 7.11 -6.21
C LYS A 94 -20.71 7.57 -5.04
N MET A 95 -21.77 8.34 -5.28
CA MET A 95 -22.73 8.71 -4.24
C MET A 95 -23.44 7.52 -3.60
N LYS A 96 -23.86 6.52 -4.39
CA LYS A 96 -24.44 5.27 -3.85
C LYS A 96 -23.42 4.46 -3.02
N CYS A 97 -22.12 4.67 -3.23
CA CYS A 97 -21.06 4.14 -2.38
C CYS A 97 -20.87 4.97 -1.09
N LEU A 98 -20.73 6.30 -1.18
CA LEU A 98 -20.60 7.19 -0.02
C LEU A 98 -21.77 7.04 0.95
N ARG A 99 -23.02 7.02 0.46
CA ARG A 99 -24.22 6.81 1.29
C ARG A 99 -24.15 5.50 2.07
N LYS A 100 -23.67 4.40 1.45
CA LYS A 100 -23.45 3.11 2.15
C LYS A 100 -22.35 3.19 3.21
N ILE A 101 -21.26 3.92 2.96
CA ILE A 101 -20.16 4.10 3.92
C ILE A 101 -20.63 4.91 5.13
N VAL A 102 -21.33 6.04 4.92
CA VAL A 102 -21.89 6.89 5.98
C VAL A 102 -22.92 6.12 6.82
N MET A 103 -23.86 5.41 6.18
CA MET A 103 -24.82 4.56 6.89
C MET A 103 -24.12 3.46 7.71
N LYS A 104 -23.07 2.82 7.18
CA LYS A 104 -22.27 1.81 7.90
C LYS A 104 -21.50 2.42 9.07
N ALA A 105 -21.08 3.69 9.00
CA ALA A 105 -20.47 4.43 10.10
C ALA A 105 -21.49 4.79 11.19
N MET A 106 -22.65 5.35 10.83
CA MET A 106 -23.75 5.60 11.78
C MET A 106 -24.20 4.32 12.50
N ARG A 107 -24.40 3.22 11.76
CA ARG A 107 -24.78 1.90 12.31
C ARG A 107 -23.72 1.34 13.27
N ARG A 108 -22.44 1.69 13.09
CA ARG A 108 -21.35 1.39 14.04
C ARG A 108 -21.36 2.32 15.28
N LYS A 109 -21.63 3.62 15.10
CA LYS A 109 -21.69 4.60 16.21
C LYS A 109 -22.87 4.32 17.14
N MET A 110 -24.08 4.10 16.61
CA MET A 110 -25.26 3.72 17.41
C MET A 110 -25.09 2.35 18.08
N LYS A 111 -24.48 1.34 17.42
CA LYS A 111 -24.16 0.05 18.08
C LYS A 111 -23.07 0.15 19.16
N LYS A 112 -22.36 1.29 19.30
CA LYS A 112 -21.53 1.59 20.48
C LYS A 112 -22.33 2.28 21.60
N MET A 113 -23.32 3.10 21.27
CA MET A 113 -24.22 3.75 22.25
C MET A 113 -25.16 2.73 22.92
N TYR A 114 -25.88 1.93 22.11
CA TYR A 114 -26.85 0.94 22.57
C TYR A 114 -26.19 -0.37 23.05
N LYS A 115 -25.14 -0.26 23.88
CA LYS A 115 -24.40 -1.41 24.42
C LYS A 115 -24.80 -1.81 25.85
N GLY A 116 -25.74 -1.08 26.46
CA GLY A 116 -26.43 -1.48 27.69
C GLY A 116 -27.47 -2.58 27.46
N ARG A 117 -28.13 -3.04 28.52
CA ARG A 117 -29.21 -4.04 28.44
C ARG A 117 -30.51 -3.43 27.91
N LEU A 118 -30.69 -3.39 26.58
CA LEU A 118 -31.99 -3.08 25.98
C LEU A 118 -33.01 -4.19 26.28
N THR A 119 -34.24 -3.78 26.59
CA THR A 119 -35.44 -4.62 26.74
C THR A 119 -35.85 -5.29 25.41
N PRO A 120 -36.78 -6.26 25.40
CA PRO A 120 -37.25 -6.88 24.16
C PRO A 120 -37.92 -5.91 23.18
N GLU A 121 -38.60 -4.88 23.68
CA GLU A 121 -39.39 -3.94 22.89
C GLU A 121 -38.50 -2.90 22.20
N GLU A 122 -37.55 -2.29 22.92
CA GLU A 122 -36.55 -1.37 22.34
C GLU A 122 -35.71 -2.05 21.25
N ARG A 123 -35.44 -3.36 21.37
CA ARG A 123 -34.77 -4.15 20.31
C ARG A 123 -35.63 -4.25 19.06
N MET A 124 -36.95 -4.38 19.20
CA MET A 124 -37.89 -4.41 18.10
C MET A 124 -37.96 -3.05 17.39
N GLU A 125 -37.89 -1.95 18.13
CA GLU A 125 -37.82 -0.60 17.56
C GLU A 125 -36.51 -0.31 16.85
N CYS A 126 -35.38 -0.67 17.46
CA CYS A 126 -34.08 -0.68 16.80
C CYS A 126 -34.12 -1.49 15.48
N ALA A 127 -34.78 -2.64 15.46
CA ALA A 127 -34.93 -3.46 14.25
C ALA A 127 -35.81 -2.76 13.19
N ARG A 128 -36.96 -2.19 13.57
CA ARG A 128 -37.82 -1.38 12.67
C ARG A 128 -37.05 -0.19 12.07
N PHE A 129 -36.34 0.58 12.89
CA PHE A 129 -35.55 1.72 12.48
C PHE A 129 -34.38 1.34 11.55
N PHE A 130 -33.67 0.24 11.84
CA PHE A 130 -32.63 -0.29 10.97
C PHE A 130 -33.16 -0.89 9.65
N HIS A 131 -34.45 -1.24 9.56
CA HIS A 131 -35.08 -1.65 8.31
C HIS A 131 -35.45 -0.44 7.44
N LEU A 132 -36.04 0.61 8.03
CA LEU A 132 -36.33 1.88 7.36
C LEU A 132 -35.07 2.52 6.76
N ILE A 133 -33.95 2.50 7.51
CA ILE A 133 -32.64 2.95 7.02
C ILE A 133 -32.14 2.13 5.82
N ASP A 134 -32.40 0.83 5.77
CA ASP A 134 -32.01 -0.03 4.64
C ASP A 134 -32.87 0.28 3.39
N GLN A 135 -34.18 0.55 3.55
CA GLN A 135 -35.08 0.98 2.46
C GLN A 135 -34.64 2.33 1.83
N ILE A 136 -34.30 3.31 2.67
CA ILE A 136 -33.74 4.60 2.23
C ILE A 136 -32.39 4.40 1.50
N ALA A 137 -31.61 3.40 1.90
CA ALA A 137 -30.31 3.09 1.27
C ALA A 137 -30.42 2.26 -0.04
N THR A 138 -31.52 1.52 -0.27
CA THR A 138 -31.78 0.85 -1.56
C THR A 138 -32.36 1.79 -2.61
N GLY A 139 -33.15 2.78 -2.16
CA GLY A 139 -33.81 3.76 -3.04
C GLY A 139 -35.16 3.29 -3.58
N GLN A 140 -35.87 2.43 -2.84
CA GLN A 140 -37.20 1.96 -3.23
C GLN A 140 -38.28 2.96 -2.80
N THR A 141 -38.68 3.83 -3.72
CA THR A 141 -39.89 4.66 -3.57
C THR A 141 -41.13 3.81 -3.87
N THR A 142 -41.93 3.49 -2.87
CA THR A 142 -43.33 3.07 -3.08
C THR A 142 -44.16 4.30 -3.41
N GLY A 143 -44.78 4.34 -4.59
CA GLY A 143 -45.49 5.52 -5.08
C GLY A 143 -46.79 5.80 -4.32
N MET A 144 -46.96 7.04 -3.89
CA MET A 144 -48.25 7.67 -3.62
C MET A 144 -48.19 9.09 -4.17
N GLU A 145 -48.65 9.31 -5.40
CA GLU A 145 -48.82 10.65 -5.93
C GLU A 145 -50.19 11.22 -5.57
N ASN A 146 -50.14 12.31 -4.80
CA ASN A 146 -50.96 13.51 -4.93
C ASN A 146 -52.51 13.40 -4.92
N SER A 147 -53.09 13.93 -3.85
CA SER A 147 -54.29 14.77 -3.93
C SER A 147 -54.12 16.07 -3.13
N SER A 148 -53.56 17.08 -3.83
CA SER A 148 -53.89 18.52 -3.79
C SER A 148 -54.28 19.25 -2.47
N ASN A 149 -53.60 20.39 -2.28
CA ASN A 149 -54.14 21.68 -1.81
C ASN A 149 -54.25 22.03 -0.29
N SER A 150 -53.10 22.49 0.24
CA SER A 150 -52.89 23.90 0.66
C SER A 150 -53.78 24.62 1.69
N THR A 151 -53.08 25.11 2.73
CA THR A 151 -53.25 26.38 3.49
C THR A 151 -54.22 26.51 4.69
N GLN A 152 -53.69 27.23 5.71
CA GLN A 152 -54.35 28.04 6.75
C GLN A 152 -54.98 27.40 8.01
N SER A 153 -54.11 27.23 9.01
CA SER A 153 -54.15 27.96 10.32
C SER A 153 -55.07 27.53 11.49
N PHE A 154 -54.66 28.00 12.68
CA PHE A 154 -55.33 28.04 14.00
C PHE A 154 -55.37 26.78 14.91
N ALA A 155 -54.46 26.79 15.89
CA ALA A 155 -54.72 26.84 17.33
C ALA A 155 -55.71 25.88 18.04
N ASN A 156 -55.12 25.04 18.91
CA ASN A 156 -55.45 24.82 20.33
C ASN A 156 -56.69 23.99 20.77
N GLU A 157 -56.57 23.43 21.99
CA GLU A 157 -57.58 22.75 22.85
C GLU A 157 -58.21 21.41 22.40
N GLY A 158 -58.83 20.70 23.36
CA GLY A 158 -60.02 19.88 23.06
C GLY A 158 -60.02 18.37 23.33
N ILE A 159 -59.98 17.96 24.62
CA ILE A 159 -60.75 16.85 25.25
C ILE A 159 -61.46 15.79 24.35
N GLY A 160 -61.30 14.49 24.65
CA GLY A 160 -62.48 13.59 24.76
C GLY A 160 -62.52 12.21 24.08
N SER A 161 -62.38 11.15 24.89
CA SER A 161 -63.15 9.87 24.91
C SER A 161 -63.66 9.11 23.65
N LYS A 162 -63.28 7.82 23.62
CA LYS A 162 -64.14 6.60 23.42
C LYS A 162 -64.79 6.26 22.04
N HIS A 163 -64.47 5.03 21.59
CA HIS A 163 -65.38 4.01 20.99
C HIS A 163 -65.96 4.32 19.57
N GLU A 164 -66.48 3.37 18.77
CA GLU A 164 -66.57 1.89 18.90
C GLU A 164 -66.43 1.12 17.56
N ARG A 165 -66.57 -0.22 17.62
CA ARG A 165 -66.44 -1.20 16.53
C ARG A 165 -67.53 -1.09 15.44
N ARG A 166 -67.17 -1.38 14.18
CA ARG A 166 -67.66 -2.51 13.31
C ARG A 166 -67.09 -2.33 11.88
N LYS A 167 -66.58 -3.33 11.15
CA LYS A 167 -67.06 -4.68 10.74
C LYS A 167 -68.27 -4.66 9.77
N ASN A 168 -67.97 -4.75 8.47
CA ASN A 168 -68.51 -5.69 7.46
C ASN A 168 -67.54 -5.66 6.25
N VAL A 169 -67.18 -6.71 5.50
CA VAL A 169 -67.71 -8.09 5.25
C VAL A 169 -68.84 -8.18 4.24
N ARG A 170 -68.47 -8.38 2.96
CA ARG A 170 -68.98 -9.31 1.92
C ARG A 170 -68.12 -9.10 0.64
N ARG A 171 -67.75 -10.09 -0.19
CA ARG A 171 -68.54 -11.08 -0.97
C ARG A 171 -69.47 -10.37 -1.97
N HIS A 172 -69.65 -10.78 -3.23
CA HIS A 172 -69.22 -11.93 -4.04
C HIS A 172 -68.96 -11.38 -5.49
N GLU A 173 -68.66 -12.11 -6.59
CA GLU A 173 -68.64 -13.55 -6.89
C GLU A 173 -67.58 -13.92 -7.96
N GLU A 174 -67.65 -15.16 -8.43
CA GLU A 174 -66.93 -15.92 -9.45
C GLU A 174 -67.30 -15.58 -10.91
N ASP A 175 -66.36 -15.78 -11.85
CA ASP A 175 -66.54 -16.64 -13.03
C ASP A 175 -65.15 -16.97 -13.65
N GLY A 176 -65.00 -18.01 -14.50
CA GLY A 176 -63.65 -18.37 -15.00
C GLY A 176 -63.56 -19.38 -16.15
N GLN A 177 -62.34 -19.61 -16.65
CA GLN A 177 -61.99 -20.69 -17.60
C GLN A 177 -60.48 -21.02 -17.59
N ASN A 178 -60.13 -22.28 -17.86
CA ASN A 178 -58.76 -22.82 -17.75
C ASN A 178 -58.00 -22.83 -19.08
N VAL A 179 -56.73 -22.41 -19.08
CA VAL A 179 -55.66 -22.98 -19.93
C VAL A 179 -54.35 -23.03 -19.12
N SER A 180 -53.59 -24.13 -19.21
CA SER A 180 -52.48 -24.42 -18.30
C SER A 180 -51.09 -24.37 -18.97
N LYS A 181 -50.13 -23.65 -18.37
CA LYS A 181 -48.72 -24.07 -18.17
C LYS A 181 -47.94 -23.07 -17.28
N PRO A 182 -46.82 -23.47 -16.63
CA PRO A 182 -46.27 -22.78 -15.46
C PRO A 182 -45.07 -21.85 -15.72
N ASP A 183 -44.73 -21.08 -14.68
CA ASP A 183 -43.78 -19.95 -14.66
C ASP A 183 -42.34 -20.23 -15.13
N GLU A 184 -41.79 -19.25 -15.85
CA GLU A 184 -40.40 -18.83 -15.64
C GLU A 184 -40.36 -17.69 -14.61
N MET A 185 -39.56 -17.81 -13.53
CA MET A 185 -38.68 -16.68 -13.17
C MET A 185 -37.52 -17.02 -12.22
N ALA A 186 -36.34 -16.60 -12.69
CA ALA A 186 -35.22 -15.99 -11.96
C ALA A 186 -35.15 -16.14 -10.43
N ARG A 187 -34.08 -16.81 -9.96
CA ARG A 187 -33.46 -16.53 -8.66
C ARG A 187 -31.96 -16.34 -8.83
N TYR A 188 -31.46 -15.13 -8.62
CA TYR A 188 -30.03 -14.85 -8.65
C TYR A 188 -29.55 -14.17 -7.35
N SER A 189 -28.59 -14.83 -6.69
CA SER A 189 -27.64 -14.32 -5.69
C SER A 189 -28.12 -13.48 -4.49
N LYS A 190 -27.72 -13.94 -3.29
CA LYS A 190 -26.94 -13.08 -2.37
C LYS A 190 -26.05 -13.90 -1.42
N ARG A 191 -24.74 -13.90 -1.69
CA ARG A 191 -23.69 -14.19 -0.69
C ARG A 191 -23.76 -13.14 0.44
N ALA A 192 -23.56 -13.53 1.71
CA ALA A 192 -23.01 -12.64 2.74
C ALA A 192 -22.44 -13.39 3.97
N SER A 193 -21.14 -13.17 4.22
CA SER A 193 -20.44 -13.32 5.51
C SER A 193 -20.64 -14.61 6.33
N VAL A 194 -19.70 -15.56 6.16
CA VAL A 194 -19.09 -16.21 7.32
C VAL A 194 -18.48 -15.13 8.22
N ARG A 195 -18.57 -15.31 9.55
CA ARG A 195 -17.90 -14.41 10.50
C ARG A 195 -17.41 -15.19 11.72
N SER A 196 -16.12 -15.53 11.74
CA SER A 196 -15.48 -16.13 12.91
C SER A 196 -15.45 -15.15 14.08
N SER A 197 -15.95 -15.56 15.25
CA SER A 197 -15.37 -15.21 16.57
C SER A 197 -16.04 -15.98 17.71
N HIS A 198 -15.20 -16.74 18.43
CA HIS A 198 -15.30 -17.11 19.85
C HIS A 198 -16.48 -17.96 20.36
N THR A 199 -16.12 -18.98 21.12
CA THR A 199 -17.01 -19.88 21.86
C THR A 199 -17.59 -19.21 23.12
N GLY A 200 -18.72 -18.52 22.97
CA GLY A 200 -19.60 -18.19 24.10
C GLY A 200 -20.63 -19.31 24.32
N PHE A 201 -20.54 -20.04 25.43
CA PHE A 201 -21.57 -21.01 25.82
C PHE A 201 -22.80 -20.27 26.39
N ASP A 202 -23.91 -20.28 25.64
CA ASP A 202 -25.19 -19.74 26.12
C ASP A 202 -25.95 -20.81 26.93
N HIS A 203 -25.93 -20.68 28.26
CA HIS A 203 -26.67 -21.54 29.18
C HIS A 203 -28.15 -21.14 29.25
N SER A 204 -28.94 -21.52 28.24
CA SER A 204 -30.39 -21.20 28.17
C SER A 204 -31.31 -22.39 27.83
N ARG A 205 -30.99 -23.60 28.33
CA ARG A 205 -31.94 -24.73 28.44
C ARG A 205 -31.49 -25.80 29.46
N LEU A 206 -31.54 -25.43 30.74
CA LEU A 206 -31.54 -26.39 31.86
C LEU A 206 -32.69 -26.01 32.80
N PRO A 207 -33.49 -26.97 33.29
CA PRO A 207 -34.40 -26.72 34.41
C PRO A 207 -33.62 -26.23 35.62
N LYS A 208 -34.15 -25.21 36.31
CA LYS A 208 -33.71 -24.92 37.67
C LYS A 208 -34.30 -26.00 38.57
N ASP A 209 -33.43 -26.76 39.24
CA ASP A 209 -33.44 -26.86 40.71
C ASP A 209 -32.26 -27.73 41.16
N TYR A 210 -31.35 -27.13 41.92
CA TYR A 210 -31.01 -27.50 43.30
C TYR A 210 -29.91 -26.56 43.80
N GLN A 211 -29.98 -26.14 45.06
CA GLN A 211 -28.96 -25.26 45.64
C GLN A 211 -27.69 -26.04 45.99
N LYS A 212 -26.56 -25.32 45.88
CA LYS A 212 -25.23 -25.76 46.28
C LYS A 212 -25.15 -25.86 47.81
N ASP A 213 -24.76 -27.01 48.33
CA ASP A 213 -24.22 -27.10 49.70
C ASP A 213 -22.92 -27.91 49.71
N SER A 214 -22.09 -27.66 50.72
CA SER A 214 -20.72 -28.17 50.82
C SER A 214 -20.53 -28.93 52.13
N ARG A 215 -20.16 -30.21 52.02
CA ARG A 215 -19.35 -30.95 52.99
C ARG A 215 -18.93 -32.30 52.43
N HIS A 216 -17.72 -32.76 52.78
CA HIS A 216 -17.42 -34.17 52.71
C HIS A 216 -18.19 -34.90 53.81
N SER A 217 -18.84 -36.01 53.45
CA SER A 217 -19.28 -37.03 54.40
C SER A 217 -19.14 -38.39 53.73
N THR A 218 -18.46 -39.32 54.40
CA THR A 218 -18.33 -40.72 53.96
C THR A 218 -19.51 -41.52 54.48
N ASP A 219 -20.48 -41.83 53.61
CA ASP A 219 -21.56 -42.76 53.93
C ASP A 219 -21.72 -43.82 52.83
N SER A 220 -21.73 -45.09 53.22
CA SER A 220 -21.70 -46.27 52.35
C SER A 220 -23.12 -46.75 51.98
N SER A 221 -23.94 -45.81 51.50
CA SER A 221 -25.31 -46.09 51.07
C SER A 221 -25.37 -47.20 50.01
N LYS A 222 -26.05 -48.31 50.37
CA LYS A 222 -26.10 -49.55 49.59
C LYS A 222 -26.72 -49.30 48.21
N LYS A 223 -25.94 -49.47 47.13
CA LYS A 223 -26.46 -49.42 45.76
C LYS A 223 -27.53 -50.50 45.55
N ARG A 224 -28.78 -50.07 45.36
CA ARG A 224 -29.90 -50.93 44.97
C ARG A 224 -29.57 -51.63 43.65
N SER A 225 -29.75 -52.95 43.59
CA SER A 225 -29.55 -53.70 42.34
C SER A 225 -30.60 -53.25 41.32
N LEU A 226 -30.15 -52.67 40.21
CA LEU A 226 -31.01 -52.27 39.10
C LEU A 226 -31.78 -53.49 38.56
N THR A 227 -33.07 -53.32 38.36
CA THR A 227 -33.94 -54.34 37.75
C THR A 227 -33.52 -54.65 36.31
N SER A 228 -34.01 -55.76 35.75
CA SER A 228 -33.77 -56.12 34.34
C SER A 228 -34.17 -55.00 33.38
N VAL A 229 -35.36 -54.43 33.58
CA VAL A 229 -35.92 -53.34 32.77
C VAL A 229 -35.08 -52.06 32.87
N GLU A 230 -34.57 -51.71 34.05
CA GLU A 230 -33.70 -50.54 34.21
C GLU A 230 -32.33 -50.74 33.54
N LYS A 231 -31.76 -51.95 33.61
CA LYS A 231 -30.51 -52.31 32.91
C LYS A 231 -30.67 -52.28 31.39
N GLU A 232 -31.78 -52.81 30.88
CA GLU A 232 -32.11 -52.79 29.44
C GLU A 232 -32.36 -51.37 28.94
N ARG A 233 -33.02 -50.51 29.75
CA ARG A 233 -33.18 -49.09 29.45
C ARG A 233 -31.85 -48.36 29.37
N LEU A 234 -30.94 -48.58 30.33
CA LEU A 234 -29.58 -48.01 30.32
C LEU A 234 -28.74 -48.52 29.15
N LEU A 235 -28.87 -49.80 28.77
CA LEU A 235 -28.19 -50.37 27.61
C LEU A 235 -28.69 -49.71 26.30
N ASN A 236 -30.00 -49.58 26.13
CA ASN A 236 -30.59 -48.89 24.98
C ASN A 236 -30.21 -47.41 24.94
N GLU A 237 -30.14 -46.72 26.09
CA GLU A 237 -29.64 -45.36 26.20
C GLU A 237 -28.15 -45.26 25.82
N MET A 238 -27.30 -46.20 26.26
CA MET A 238 -25.90 -46.28 25.83
C MET A 238 -25.77 -46.50 24.32
N VAL A 239 -26.58 -47.39 23.73
CA VAL A 239 -26.58 -47.68 22.29
C VAL A 239 -27.06 -46.49 21.47
N GLN A 240 -28.13 -45.80 21.88
CA GLN A 240 -28.57 -44.56 21.22
C GLN A 240 -27.51 -43.44 21.34
N ASN A 241 -26.90 -43.27 22.51
CA ASN A 241 -25.80 -42.32 22.70
C ASN A 241 -24.52 -42.70 21.92
N ALA A 242 -24.28 -43.99 21.64
CA ALA A 242 -23.18 -44.43 20.78
C ALA A 242 -23.49 -44.16 19.30
N SER A 243 -24.71 -44.47 18.87
CA SER A 243 -25.22 -44.19 17.51
C SER A 243 -25.19 -42.69 17.20
N TRP A 244 -25.72 -41.85 18.10
CA TRP A 244 -25.68 -40.39 17.97
C TRP A 244 -24.24 -39.85 17.88
N ARG A 245 -23.31 -40.34 18.71
CA ARG A 245 -21.88 -39.97 18.62
C ARG A 245 -21.19 -40.47 17.34
N LYS A 246 -21.70 -41.52 16.68
CA LYS A 246 -21.24 -41.91 15.35
C LYS A 246 -21.80 -40.95 14.31
N GLU A 247 -23.12 -40.72 14.33
CA GLU A 247 -23.79 -39.82 13.39
C GLU A 247 -23.22 -38.38 13.41
N GLN A 248 -22.91 -37.82 14.60
CA GLN A 248 -22.27 -36.51 14.68
C GLN A 248 -20.83 -36.48 14.14
N ARG A 249 -20.09 -37.60 14.17
CA ARG A 249 -18.77 -37.71 13.52
C ARG A 249 -18.92 -37.82 12.01
N ASP A 250 -19.81 -38.66 11.53
CA ASP A 250 -20.06 -38.87 10.11
C ASP A 250 -20.54 -37.55 9.47
N ARG A 251 -21.52 -36.87 10.09
CA ARG A 251 -21.98 -35.51 9.71
C ARG A 251 -20.87 -34.45 9.75
N LYS A 252 -19.80 -34.63 10.56
CA LYS A 252 -18.63 -33.72 10.59
C LYS A 252 -17.65 -34.04 9.47
N LEU A 253 -17.40 -35.32 9.17
CA LEU A 253 -16.61 -35.75 8.01
C LEU A 253 -17.23 -35.26 6.69
N THR A 254 -18.53 -35.46 6.49
CA THR A 254 -19.21 -35.01 5.26
C THR A 254 -19.12 -33.49 5.07
N LYS A 255 -19.12 -32.71 6.16
CA LYS A 255 -18.94 -31.25 6.10
C LYS A 255 -17.51 -30.83 5.79
N LEU A 256 -16.50 -31.57 6.25
CA LEU A 256 -15.10 -31.32 5.90
C LEU A 256 -14.87 -31.63 4.42
N ALA A 257 -15.25 -32.82 3.96
CA ALA A 257 -15.12 -33.22 2.55
C ALA A 257 -15.92 -32.31 1.59
N ALA A 258 -17.05 -31.75 2.02
CA ALA A 258 -17.77 -30.73 1.26
C ALA A 258 -17.02 -29.39 1.21
N HIS A 259 -16.39 -28.96 2.31
CA HIS A 259 -15.59 -27.74 2.36
C HIS A 259 -14.33 -27.84 1.48
N GLU A 260 -13.59 -28.96 1.59
CA GLU A 260 -12.43 -29.26 0.76
C GLU A 260 -12.80 -29.26 -0.75
N LYS A 261 -13.96 -29.84 -1.10
CA LYS A 261 -14.45 -29.84 -2.48
C LYS A 261 -14.89 -28.46 -2.97
N ASP A 262 -15.52 -27.66 -2.12
CA ASP A 262 -15.88 -26.28 -2.44
C ASP A 262 -14.60 -25.41 -2.60
N GLU A 263 -13.59 -25.57 -1.75
CA GLU A 263 -12.30 -24.88 -1.85
C GLU A 263 -11.58 -25.24 -3.15
N LEU A 264 -11.39 -26.53 -3.45
CA LEU A 264 -10.84 -27.00 -4.73
C LEU A 264 -11.59 -26.41 -5.95
N SER A 265 -12.92 -26.32 -5.88
CA SER A 265 -13.71 -25.73 -6.97
C SER A 265 -13.48 -24.22 -7.16
N ASN A 266 -13.27 -23.48 -6.07
CA ASN A 266 -12.94 -22.05 -6.13
C ASN A 266 -11.49 -21.84 -6.61
N GLU A 267 -10.55 -22.70 -6.22
CA GLU A 267 -9.15 -22.64 -6.69
C GLU A 267 -9.03 -22.94 -8.19
N MET A 268 -9.78 -23.93 -8.71
CA MET A 268 -9.84 -24.21 -10.15
C MET A 268 -10.41 -23.02 -10.93
N GLY A 269 -11.48 -22.39 -10.43
CA GLY A 269 -12.04 -21.17 -11.04
C GLY A 269 -11.04 -20.01 -11.06
N ALA A 270 -10.48 -19.67 -9.89
CA ALA A 270 -9.50 -18.58 -9.77
C ALA A 270 -8.23 -18.81 -10.61
N THR A 271 -7.78 -20.07 -10.75
CA THR A 271 -6.62 -20.41 -11.58
C THR A 271 -6.91 -20.21 -13.08
N SER A 272 -8.15 -20.47 -13.54
CA SER A 272 -8.59 -20.15 -14.90
C SER A 272 -8.64 -18.64 -15.15
N ASP A 273 -9.16 -17.87 -14.18
CA ASP A 273 -9.19 -16.40 -14.26
C ASP A 273 -7.78 -15.78 -14.32
N VAL A 274 -6.81 -16.31 -13.55
CA VAL A 274 -5.41 -15.84 -13.61
C VAL A 274 -4.77 -16.14 -14.97
N GLN A 275 -4.93 -17.36 -15.50
CA GLN A 275 -4.39 -17.72 -16.82
C GLN A 275 -4.92 -16.80 -17.93
N ARG A 276 -6.23 -16.53 -17.92
CA ARG A 276 -6.88 -15.58 -18.85
C ARG A 276 -6.38 -14.14 -18.65
N THR A 277 -6.13 -13.75 -17.40
CA THR A 277 -5.59 -12.41 -17.10
C THR A 277 -4.17 -12.26 -17.65
N CYS A 278 -3.31 -13.28 -17.53
CA CYS A 278 -1.97 -13.29 -18.14
C CYS A 278 -2.02 -13.10 -19.67
N GLU A 279 -3.01 -13.68 -20.36
CA GLU A 279 -3.20 -13.49 -21.80
C GLU A 279 -3.63 -12.06 -22.15
N ILE A 280 -4.58 -11.48 -21.39
CA ILE A 280 -4.99 -10.08 -21.56
C ILE A 280 -3.81 -9.12 -21.31
N CYS A 281 -3.01 -9.38 -20.27
CA CYS A 281 -1.78 -8.64 -19.97
C CYS A 281 -0.75 -8.72 -21.09
N PHE A 282 -0.57 -9.90 -21.70
CA PHE A 282 0.29 -10.07 -22.86
C PHE A 282 -0.21 -9.27 -24.07
N GLU A 283 -1.50 -9.35 -24.41
CA GLU A 283 -2.04 -8.56 -25.53
C GLU A 283 -1.89 -7.05 -25.29
N GLN A 284 -2.06 -6.58 -24.05
CA GLN A 284 -1.85 -5.17 -23.68
C GLN A 284 -0.39 -4.74 -23.92
N LEU A 285 0.59 -5.58 -23.55
CA LEU A 285 2.02 -5.31 -23.80
C LEU A 285 2.35 -5.27 -25.30
N GLN A 286 1.73 -6.14 -26.12
CA GLN A 286 1.96 -6.14 -27.56
C GLN A 286 1.29 -4.94 -28.27
N ARG A 287 0.10 -4.51 -27.82
CA ARG A 287 -0.59 -3.31 -28.33
C ARG A 287 0.09 -1.99 -27.93
N ALA A 288 0.89 -1.97 -26.87
CA ALA A 288 1.59 -0.79 -26.40
C ALA A 288 2.86 -0.52 -27.22
N GLU A 289 2.73 0.04 -28.42
CA GLU A 289 3.84 0.25 -29.37
C GLU A 289 5.06 0.95 -28.73
N GLU A 290 4.84 2.07 -28.03
CA GLU A 290 5.87 2.85 -27.34
C GLU A 290 6.59 2.11 -26.20
N CYS A 291 6.00 1.04 -25.64
CA CYS A 291 6.62 0.32 -24.53
C CYS A 291 7.96 -0.31 -24.96
N GLN A 292 9.03 0.01 -24.22
CA GLN A 292 10.40 -0.45 -24.46
C GLN A 292 10.93 -1.43 -23.40
N SER A 293 10.06 -1.90 -22.49
CA SER A 293 10.41 -2.76 -21.36
C SER A 293 11.11 -4.07 -21.76
N LEU A 294 12.02 -4.56 -20.92
CA LEU A 294 12.57 -5.92 -21.09
C LEU A 294 11.48 -7.00 -20.97
N LEU A 295 10.45 -6.77 -20.15
CA LEU A 295 9.24 -7.61 -20.11
C LEU A 295 8.64 -7.84 -21.51
N LYS A 296 8.27 -6.77 -22.23
CA LYS A 296 7.71 -6.87 -23.60
C LYS A 296 8.70 -7.50 -24.58
N LYS A 297 10.01 -7.27 -24.40
CA LYS A 297 11.09 -7.78 -25.27
C LYS A 297 11.52 -9.22 -24.97
N CYS A 298 11.01 -9.85 -23.91
CA CYS A 298 11.35 -11.22 -23.50
C CYS A 298 10.15 -12.15 -23.36
N LEU A 299 8.99 -11.63 -22.95
CA LEU A 299 7.75 -12.40 -22.90
C LEU A 299 7.22 -12.66 -24.31
N THR A 300 7.61 -13.81 -24.89
CA THR A 300 7.04 -14.31 -26.16
C THR A 300 5.73 -15.07 -25.91
N LYS A 301 4.92 -15.30 -26.96
CA LYS A 301 3.69 -16.10 -26.83
C LYS A 301 3.98 -17.56 -26.41
N ALA A 302 5.06 -18.15 -26.91
CA ALA A 302 5.50 -19.49 -26.49
C ALA A 302 5.84 -19.53 -24.99
N ALA A 303 6.68 -18.58 -24.53
CA ALA A 303 7.05 -18.46 -23.12
C ALA A 303 5.83 -18.21 -22.22
N LEU A 304 4.90 -17.33 -22.63
CA LEU A 304 3.62 -17.11 -21.95
C LEU A 304 2.83 -18.42 -21.81
N ASP A 305 2.64 -19.16 -22.90
CA ASP A 305 1.81 -20.37 -22.90
C ASP A 305 2.42 -21.52 -22.08
N GLU A 306 3.76 -21.56 -21.97
CA GLU A 306 4.49 -22.51 -21.13
C GLU A 306 4.49 -22.14 -19.63
N MET A 307 4.46 -20.84 -19.29
CA MET A 307 4.54 -20.34 -17.92
C MET A 307 3.20 -19.98 -17.27
N LYS A 308 2.16 -19.59 -18.02
CA LYS A 308 0.91 -19.01 -17.47
C LYS A 308 0.15 -19.91 -16.51
N SER A 309 0.35 -21.22 -16.61
CA SER A 309 -0.26 -22.25 -15.77
C SER A 309 0.60 -22.65 -14.56
N ARG A 310 1.88 -22.28 -14.54
CA ARG A 310 2.82 -22.62 -13.47
C ARG A 310 2.55 -21.77 -12.22
N LYS A 311 2.87 -22.35 -11.05
CA LYS A 311 2.90 -21.66 -9.75
C LYS A 311 4.12 -22.11 -8.96
N THR A 312 4.59 -21.28 -8.04
CA THR A 312 5.61 -21.65 -7.04
C THR A 312 4.99 -22.42 -5.88
N SER A 313 5.82 -23.02 -5.02
CA SER A 313 5.37 -23.65 -3.75
C SER A 313 4.61 -22.68 -2.83
N MET A 314 4.84 -21.37 -2.95
CA MET A 314 4.12 -20.32 -2.23
C MET A 314 2.91 -19.76 -2.99
N ASN A 315 2.47 -20.45 -4.06
CA ASN A 315 1.36 -20.10 -4.95
C ASN A 315 1.52 -18.78 -5.74
N ALA A 316 2.74 -18.25 -5.87
CA ALA A 316 2.99 -17.11 -6.76
C ALA A 316 2.80 -17.50 -8.22
N THR A 317 2.30 -16.57 -9.03
CA THR A 317 1.94 -16.80 -10.43
C THR A 317 2.70 -15.87 -11.38
N LEU A 318 2.65 -16.17 -12.68
CA LEU A 318 3.21 -15.27 -13.70
C LEU A 318 2.58 -13.86 -13.66
N LEU A 319 1.33 -13.73 -13.21
CA LEU A 319 0.67 -12.43 -13.06
C LEU A 319 1.38 -11.56 -12.02
N ASP A 320 1.72 -12.13 -10.87
CA ASP A 320 2.44 -11.44 -9.78
C ASP A 320 3.83 -10.96 -10.24
N VAL A 321 4.47 -11.69 -11.16
CA VAL A 321 5.76 -11.32 -11.77
C VAL A 321 5.64 -10.13 -12.72
N ILE A 322 4.62 -10.11 -13.58
CA ILE A 322 4.52 -9.14 -14.71
C ILE A 322 3.62 -7.92 -14.45
N GLN A 323 2.75 -7.97 -13.43
CA GLN A 323 1.71 -6.95 -13.20
C GLN A 323 2.23 -5.51 -13.11
N SER A 324 3.48 -5.31 -12.65
CA SER A 324 4.07 -3.98 -12.55
C SER A 324 4.39 -3.36 -13.92
N GLY A 325 5.05 -4.10 -14.81
CA GLY A 325 5.37 -3.63 -16.16
C GLY A 325 4.18 -3.58 -17.11
N VAL A 326 3.13 -4.38 -16.87
CA VAL A 326 1.85 -4.27 -17.60
C VAL A 326 1.12 -2.98 -17.23
N LYS A 327 1.12 -2.62 -15.93
CA LYS A 327 0.45 -1.40 -15.44
C LYS A 327 1.25 -0.12 -15.71
N ASN A 328 2.58 -0.19 -15.64
CA ASN A 328 3.49 0.92 -15.89
C ASN A 328 4.31 0.62 -17.17
N LEU A 329 3.74 0.92 -18.33
CA LEU A 329 4.31 0.60 -19.66
C LEU A 329 5.63 1.34 -19.95
N ASP A 330 5.93 2.38 -19.18
CA ASP A 330 7.17 3.15 -19.11
C ASP A 330 8.32 2.42 -18.38
N SER A 331 8.06 1.25 -17.78
CA SER A 331 9.07 0.44 -17.09
C SER A 331 10.25 0.07 -17.97
N GLY A 332 11.49 0.33 -17.52
CA GLY A 332 12.70 -0.16 -18.21
C GLY A 332 12.81 -1.70 -18.22
N VAL A 333 12.41 -2.36 -17.13
CA VAL A 333 12.44 -3.83 -17.00
C VAL A 333 11.03 -4.40 -16.85
N GLY A 334 10.30 -4.03 -15.80
CA GLY A 334 8.87 -4.33 -15.64
C GLY A 334 8.51 -5.66 -14.97
N VAL A 335 9.48 -6.45 -14.50
CA VAL A 335 9.24 -7.68 -13.72
C VAL A 335 9.92 -7.66 -12.36
N TYR A 336 9.32 -8.37 -11.41
CA TYR A 336 9.85 -8.63 -10.07
C TYR A 336 9.61 -10.09 -9.69
N ALA A 337 10.35 -10.63 -8.72
CA ALA A 337 10.15 -12.00 -8.22
C ALA A 337 9.29 -11.98 -6.93
N PRO A 338 8.14 -12.66 -6.86
CA PRO A 338 7.37 -12.78 -5.61
C PRO A 338 8.06 -13.60 -4.51
N ASP A 339 8.83 -14.62 -4.90
CA ASP A 339 9.67 -15.45 -4.03
C ASP A 339 10.98 -15.85 -4.76
N ALA A 340 11.88 -16.54 -4.07
CA ALA A 340 13.13 -17.03 -4.66
C ALA A 340 12.91 -18.07 -5.77
N GLU A 341 11.88 -18.91 -5.63
CA GLU A 341 11.54 -20.00 -6.55
C GLU A 341 11.06 -19.49 -7.91
N SER A 342 10.48 -18.29 -7.94
CA SER A 342 10.02 -17.58 -9.14
C SER A 342 11.09 -17.43 -10.20
N TYR A 343 12.37 -17.26 -9.81
CA TYR A 343 13.50 -17.22 -10.74
C TYR A 343 13.76 -18.56 -11.47
N VAL A 344 13.31 -19.68 -10.90
CA VAL A 344 13.43 -21.03 -11.48
C VAL A 344 12.14 -21.43 -12.22
N VAL A 345 10.98 -21.14 -11.62
CA VAL A 345 9.65 -21.50 -12.17
C VAL A 345 9.28 -20.66 -13.40
N PHE A 346 9.77 -19.41 -13.48
CA PHE A 346 9.55 -18.51 -14.60
C PHE A 346 10.87 -18.14 -15.32
N LYS A 347 11.85 -19.06 -15.32
CA LYS A 347 13.17 -18.89 -15.93
C LYS A 347 13.11 -18.49 -17.41
N GLU A 348 12.09 -18.93 -18.14
CA GLU A 348 11.89 -18.64 -19.56
C GLU A 348 11.54 -17.15 -19.81
N LEU A 349 11.16 -16.41 -18.76
CA LEU A 349 11.09 -14.96 -18.74
C LEU A 349 12.34 -14.33 -18.10
N PHE A 350 12.80 -14.86 -16.97
CA PHE A 350 13.90 -14.26 -16.22
C PHE A 350 15.27 -14.38 -16.90
N ASP A 351 15.67 -15.55 -17.41
CA ASP A 351 16.99 -15.73 -18.02
C ASP A 351 17.23 -14.82 -19.23
N PRO A 352 16.29 -14.65 -20.19
CA PRO A 352 16.45 -13.68 -21.27
C PRO A 352 16.46 -12.21 -20.81
N ILE A 353 15.95 -11.90 -19.61
CA ILE A 353 16.04 -10.55 -19.00
C ILE A 353 17.40 -10.36 -18.35
N LEU A 354 17.92 -11.36 -17.63
CA LEU A 354 19.27 -11.31 -17.02
C LEU A 354 20.36 -11.26 -18.09
N GLU A 355 20.21 -11.99 -19.19
CA GLU A 355 21.13 -11.96 -20.31
C GLU A 355 21.15 -10.58 -20.99
N LYS A 356 19.98 -9.98 -21.27
CA LYS A 356 19.89 -8.65 -21.89
C LYS A 356 20.29 -7.49 -20.96
N TYR A 357 20.11 -7.62 -19.64
CA TYR A 357 20.40 -6.55 -18.68
C TYR A 357 21.84 -6.62 -18.14
N HIS A 358 22.30 -7.80 -17.70
CA HIS A 358 23.59 -8.01 -17.04
C HIS A 358 24.64 -8.70 -17.92
N GLN A 359 24.29 -9.18 -19.13
CA GLN A 359 25.13 -10.08 -19.94
C GLN A 359 25.39 -11.43 -19.22
N PHE A 360 24.40 -11.88 -18.45
CA PHE A 360 24.46 -13.07 -17.60
C PHE A 360 23.49 -14.13 -18.11
N GLY A 361 24.00 -15.18 -18.76
CA GLY A 361 23.19 -16.18 -19.46
C GLY A 361 22.73 -17.36 -18.58
N PRO A 362 22.03 -18.35 -19.16
CA PRO A 362 21.60 -19.57 -18.47
C PRO A 362 22.75 -20.33 -17.80
N ASN A 363 23.89 -20.43 -18.48
CA ASN A 363 25.08 -21.18 -18.04
C ASN A 363 26.07 -20.33 -17.22
N SER A 364 25.76 -19.05 -16.95
CA SER A 364 26.59 -18.18 -16.11
C SER A 364 26.28 -18.43 -14.63
N CYS A 365 27.33 -18.44 -13.79
CA CYS A 365 27.22 -18.49 -12.32
C CYS A 365 27.89 -17.28 -11.68
N GLN A 366 27.35 -16.79 -10.56
CA GLN A 366 27.92 -15.71 -9.77
C GLN A 366 29.12 -16.22 -8.97
N PRO A 367 30.30 -15.56 -9.04
CA PRO A 367 31.47 -15.96 -8.25
C PRO A 367 31.20 -15.97 -6.74
N ALA A 368 32.02 -16.70 -6.00
CA ALA A 368 32.01 -16.70 -4.54
C ALA A 368 32.07 -15.26 -3.99
N THR A 369 31.39 -15.03 -2.86
CA THR A 369 31.33 -13.72 -2.21
C THR A 369 32.73 -13.25 -1.83
N ASP A 370 33.13 -12.09 -2.36
CA ASP A 370 34.38 -11.43 -2.02
C ASP A 370 34.19 -9.92 -1.99
N LEU A 371 34.14 -9.38 -0.77
CA LEU A 371 34.06 -7.96 -0.49
C LEU A 371 35.42 -7.24 -0.56
N GLY A 372 36.52 -7.99 -0.66
CA GLY A 372 37.87 -7.45 -0.80
C GLY A 372 38.44 -6.82 0.46
N SER A 373 38.12 -7.36 1.65
CA SER A 373 38.65 -6.87 2.95
C SER A 373 40.19 -6.80 2.98
N ASN A 374 40.86 -7.70 2.26
CA ASN A 374 42.32 -7.76 2.08
C ASN A 374 42.83 -7.01 0.83
N LYS A 375 41.93 -6.33 0.10
CA LYS A 375 42.22 -5.55 -1.13
C LYS A 375 41.95 -4.05 -0.93
N LEU A 376 41.55 -3.62 0.27
CA LEU A 376 41.20 -2.23 0.59
C LEU A 376 42.32 -1.22 0.31
N ASP A 377 43.59 -1.64 0.36
CA ASP A 377 44.75 -0.82 -0.02
C ASP A 377 44.85 -0.48 -1.51
N GLN A 378 44.09 -1.16 -2.38
CA GLN A 378 43.99 -0.85 -3.81
C GLN A 378 43.04 0.33 -4.10
N LEU A 379 42.31 0.80 -3.09
CA LEU A 379 41.36 1.91 -3.18
C LEU A 379 41.96 3.12 -2.46
N CYS A 380 42.55 4.05 -3.21
CA CYS A 380 42.98 5.32 -2.65
C CYS A 380 41.78 6.24 -2.39
N THR A 381 42.02 7.43 -1.84
CA THR A 381 41.01 8.50 -1.90
C THR A 381 40.97 9.05 -3.32
N LEU A 382 39.84 8.88 -4.01
CA LEU A 382 39.54 9.61 -5.24
C LEU A 382 39.39 11.09 -4.90
N ASP A 383 39.87 11.98 -5.77
CA ASP A 383 39.81 13.43 -5.58
C ASP A 383 40.21 13.92 -4.16
N PRO A 384 41.50 13.77 -3.75
CA PRO A 384 41.98 14.25 -2.46
C PRO A 384 41.81 15.77 -2.25
N GLU A 385 41.78 16.52 -3.35
CA GLU A 385 41.55 17.97 -3.40
C GLU A 385 40.07 18.36 -3.15
N ARG A 386 39.14 17.40 -3.25
CA ARG A 386 37.67 17.59 -3.17
C ARG A 386 37.12 18.62 -4.16
N LYS A 387 37.71 18.67 -5.36
CA LYS A 387 37.32 19.60 -6.43
C LYS A 387 36.10 19.12 -7.23
N TYR A 388 35.89 17.81 -7.33
CA TYR A 388 34.88 17.18 -8.20
C TYR A 388 33.90 16.29 -7.42
N ILE A 389 34.36 15.49 -6.45
CA ILE A 389 33.51 14.54 -5.70
C ILE A 389 32.94 15.20 -4.45
N GLN A 390 31.62 15.33 -4.40
CA GLN A 390 30.88 15.80 -3.23
C GLN A 390 30.75 14.72 -2.16
N SER A 391 30.41 13.48 -2.54
CA SER A 391 30.21 12.36 -1.62
C SER A 391 30.31 11.00 -2.29
N THR A 392 30.85 10.01 -1.56
CA THR A 392 30.88 8.60 -1.95
C THR A 392 29.83 7.82 -1.17
N ARG A 393 29.16 6.88 -1.84
CA ARG A 393 28.11 6.03 -1.25
C ARG A 393 28.14 4.63 -1.86
N ILE A 394 28.23 3.60 -1.03
CA ILE A 394 28.15 2.19 -1.45
C ILE A 394 26.96 1.55 -0.74
N ARG A 395 26.08 0.89 -1.50
CA ARG A 395 24.94 0.14 -0.97
C ARG A 395 24.91 -1.29 -1.49
N CYS A 396 24.30 -2.18 -0.71
CA CYS A 396 23.92 -3.53 -1.12
C CYS A 396 22.50 -3.85 -0.63
N ALA A 397 21.89 -4.88 -1.19
CA ALA A 397 20.63 -5.45 -0.73
C ALA A 397 20.87 -6.82 -0.08
N ARG A 398 20.06 -7.18 0.92
CA ARG A 398 20.07 -8.50 1.53
C ARG A 398 18.65 -8.95 1.86
N THR A 399 18.32 -10.15 1.40
CA THR A 399 17.06 -10.84 1.69
C THR A 399 17.30 -11.85 2.81
N LEU A 400 16.41 -11.89 3.80
CA LEU A 400 16.50 -12.86 4.90
C LEU A 400 16.00 -14.25 4.46
N SER A 401 16.78 -15.29 4.72
CA SER A 401 16.40 -16.68 4.45
C SER A 401 15.16 -17.10 5.24
N GLY A 402 14.29 -17.89 4.61
CA GLY A 402 13.02 -18.34 5.19
C GLY A 402 11.85 -17.34 5.06
N TYR A 403 12.04 -16.23 4.34
CA TYR A 403 10.98 -15.28 3.98
C TYR A 403 10.89 -15.09 2.45
N PRO A 404 9.70 -15.05 1.86
CA PRO A 404 9.52 -14.63 0.46
C PRO A 404 9.69 -13.10 0.34
N PHE A 405 9.67 -12.58 -0.89
CA PHE A 405 9.73 -11.15 -1.12
C PHE A 405 8.39 -10.45 -0.82
N ASN A 406 8.41 -9.11 -0.85
CA ASN A 406 7.32 -8.22 -0.47
C ASN A 406 5.89 -8.58 -0.96
N PRO A 407 5.65 -9.12 -2.18
CA PRO A 407 4.30 -9.42 -2.64
C PRO A 407 3.61 -10.51 -1.83
N LEU A 408 4.36 -11.47 -1.27
CA LEU A 408 3.84 -12.60 -0.50
C LEU A 408 3.96 -12.41 1.02
N LEU A 409 4.79 -11.45 1.49
CA LEU A 409 4.93 -11.16 2.92
C LEU A 409 3.58 -10.81 3.58
N THR A 410 3.29 -11.46 4.71
CA THR A 410 2.14 -11.12 5.55
C THR A 410 2.46 -9.99 6.53
N GLU A 411 1.43 -9.34 7.07
CA GLU A 411 1.57 -8.31 8.13
C GLU A 411 2.41 -8.82 9.33
N ALA A 412 2.30 -10.11 9.67
CA ALA A 412 3.13 -10.72 10.71
C ALA A 412 4.60 -10.81 10.29
N ASN A 413 4.91 -11.25 9.06
CA ASN A 413 6.29 -11.38 8.60
C ASN A 413 7.00 -10.02 8.52
N TYR A 414 6.31 -8.95 8.11
CA TYR A 414 6.84 -7.59 8.15
C TYR A 414 7.31 -7.19 9.56
N LEU A 415 6.54 -7.52 10.60
CA LEU A 415 6.87 -7.24 12.00
C LEU A 415 7.93 -8.21 12.56
N GLU A 416 7.96 -9.48 12.14
CA GLU A 416 9.01 -10.42 12.50
C GLU A 416 10.37 -10.01 11.93
N ILE A 417 10.42 -9.59 10.66
CA ILE A 417 11.63 -9.08 10.00
C ILE A 417 12.09 -7.80 10.70
N GLU A 418 11.19 -6.85 10.96
CA GLU A 418 11.48 -5.64 11.73
C GLU A 418 12.14 -5.97 13.09
N ASN A 419 11.56 -6.90 13.85
CA ASN A 419 12.08 -7.27 15.17
C ASN A 419 13.39 -8.06 15.10
N LYS A 420 13.56 -8.98 14.15
CA LYS A 420 14.84 -9.68 13.91
C LYS A 420 15.96 -8.70 13.58
N VAL A 421 15.70 -7.73 12.69
CA VAL A 421 16.68 -6.71 12.31
C VAL A 421 16.95 -5.75 13.47
N LYS A 422 15.95 -5.28 14.23
CA LYS A 422 16.17 -4.48 15.45
C LYS A 422 17.09 -5.18 16.46
N ASN A 423 16.87 -6.47 16.70
CA ASN A 423 17.71 -7.24 17.63
C ASN A 423 19.16 -7.31 17.14
N ALA A 424 19.39 -7.56 15.85
CA ALA A 424 20.73 -7.56 15.26
C ALA A 424 21.41 -6.16 15.34
N LEU A 425 20.66 -5.10 15.02
CA LEU A 425 21.13 -3.71 15.13
C LEU A 425 21.49 -3.32 16.57
N SER A 426 20.75 -3.80 17.57
CA SER A 426 21.00 -3.51 18.99
C SER A 426 22.28 -4.16 19.53
N ALA A 427 22.84 -5.15 18.82
CA ALA A 427 24.07 -5.83 19.16
C ALA A 427 25.32 -5.25 18.46
N LEU A 428 25.18 -4.20 17.64
CA LEU A 428 26.31 -3.51 17.01
C LEU A 428 27.13 -2.75 18.08
N THR A 429 28.32 -3.28 18.39
CA THR A 429 29.22 -2.76 19.42
C THR A 429 30.18 -1.68 18.93
N GLU A 430 30.55 -1.70 17.66
CA GLU A 430 31.48 -0.74 17.04
C GLU A 430 30.87 0.67 16.99
N GLU A 431 31.66 1.69 17.38
CA GLU A 431 31.11 3.04 17.60
C GLU A 431 30.60 3.72 16.33
N ASP A 432 31.24 3.50 15.18
CA ASP A 432 30.80 4.03 13.88
C ASP A 432 29.67 3.23 13.23
N LEU A 433 29.32 2.04 13.75
CA LEU A 433 28.18 1.24 13.29
C LEU A 433 26.96 1.38 14.21
N ARG A 434 27.17 1.64 15.51
CA ARG A 434 26.12 1.79 16.52
C ARG A 434 25.23 3.01 16.24
N GLY A 435 23.92 2.83 16.39
CA GLY A 435 22.94 3.81 15.95
C GLY A 435 21.55 3.61 16.54
N THR A 436 20.57 4.30 15.96
CA THR A 436 19.17 4.27 16.38
C THR A 436 18.28 3.76 15.24
N TYR A 437 17.30 2.93 15.57
CA TYR A 437 16.26 2.48 14.63
C TYR A 437 15.00 3.33 14.77
N TYR A 438 14.56 3.91 13.66
CA TYR A 438 13.36 4.74 13.57
C TYR A 438 12.29 4.00 12.74
N PRO A 439 11.23 3.44 13.36
CA PRO A 439 10.11 2.88 12.61
C PRO A 439 9.33 4.00 11.90
N LEU A 440 8.90 3.78 10.66
CA LEU A 440 7.98 4.71 9.99
C LEU A 440 6.63 4.76 10.72
N LYS A 441 6.21 3.63 11.32
CA LYS A 441 4.99 3.57 12.14
C LYS A 441 5.14 4.40 13.42
N GLY A 442 4.61 5.61 13.40
CA GLY A 442 4.68 6.55 14.52
C GLY A 442 5.83 7.55 14.44
N MET A 443 6.55 7.60 13.31
CA MET A 443 7.46 8.71 12.99
C MET A 443 6.66 10.01 12.93
N THR A 444 7.19 11.10 13.49
CA THR A 444 6.55 12.42 13.40
C THR A 444 6.89 13.08 12.07
N ALA A 445 6.05 14.02 11.60
CA ALA A 445 6.21 14.64 10.29
C ALA A 445 7.53 15.43 10.18
N GLU A 446 8.01 16.01 11.28
CA GLU A 446 9.26 16.78 11.36
C GLU A 446 10.49 15.87 11.18
N VAL A 447 10.48 14.69 11.83
CA VAL A 447 11.53 13.67 11.68
C VAL A 447 11.49 13.08 10.27
N GLN A 448 10.29 12.78 9.75
CA GLN A 448 10.12 12.27 8.40
C GLN A 448 10.64 13.27 7.35
N GLN A 449 10.27 14.54 7.46
CA GLN A 449 10.72 15.59 6.55
C GLN A 449 12.23 15.83 6.66
N THR A 450 12.81 15.77 7.86
CA THR A 450 14.27 15.89 8.05
C THR A 450 15.00 14.75 7.34
N LEU A 451 14.56 13.50 7.50
CA LEU A 451 15.16 12.34 6.85
C LEU A 451 14.96 12.34 5.32
N ILE A 452 13.89 12.98 4.80
CA ILE A 452 13.68 13.20 3.36
C ILE A 452 14.63 14.29 2.84
N ASN A 453 14.73 15.43 3.55
CA ASN A 453 15.60 16.55 3.19
C ASN A 453 17.08 16.15 3.18
N ASP A 454 17.50 15.34 4.16
CA ASP A 454 18.84 14.76 4.24
C ASP A 454 19.10 13.65 3.17
N HIS A 455 18.10 13.32 2.33
CA HIS A 455 18.12 12.24 1.34
C HIS A 455 18.34 10.82 1.90
N PHE A 456 18.07 10.62 3.20
CA PHE A 456 18.22 9.33 3.86
C PHE A 456 16.97 8.45 3.84
N LEU A 457 15.76 9.02 3.79
CA LEU A 457 14.52 8.24 3.74
C LEU A 457 14.17 7.83 2.30
N PHE A 458 13.72 6.59 2.14
CA PHE A 458 13.08 6.13 0.92
C PHE A 458 11.73 6.84 0.70
N LYS A 459 11.40 7.14 -0.56
CA LYS A 459 10.15 7.83 -0.92
C LYS A 459 8.96 6.86 -0.75
N GLU A 460 7.89 7.34 -0.12
CA GLU A 460 6.62 6.59 -0.11
C GLU A 460 5.98 6.61 -1.50
N GLY A 461 5.37 5.49 -1.89
CA GLY A 461 4.43 5.46 -3.01
C GLY A 461 5.02 5.32 -4.41
N ASP A 462 6.18 4.69 -4.57
CA ASP A 462 6.70 4.31 -5.89
C ASP A 462 5.66 3.49 -6.70
N ARG A 463 5.36 3.93 -7.93
CA ARG A 463 4.30 3.34 -8.76
C ARG A 463 4.60 1.92 -9.22
N PHE A 464 5.87 1.56 -9.38
CA PHE A 464 6.32 0.24 -9.81
C PHE A 464 6.25 -0.75 -8.65
N LEU A 465 6.69 -0.35 -7.45
CA LEU A 465 6.58 -1.15 -6.23
C LEU A 465 5.12 -1.33 -5.78
N GLN A 466 4.30 -0.27 -5.84
CA GLN A 466 2.85 -0.38 -5.61
C GLN A 466 2.19 -1.32 -6.62
N ALA A 467 2.54 -1.21 -7.91
CA ALA A 467 2.01 -2.07 -8.95
C ALA A 467 2.56 -3.51 -8.90
N ALA A 468 3.66 -3.77 -8.18
CA ALA A 468 4.19 -5.10 -7.89
C ALA A 468 3.66 -5.69 -6.57
N ASN A 469 2.62 -5.11 -5.96
CA ASN A 469 2.12 -5.49 -4.61
C ASN A 469 3.17 -5.38 -3.48
N ALA A 470 4.29 -4.68 -3.67
CA ALA A 470 5.36 -4.62 -2.68
C ALA A 470 5.05 -3.69 -1.49
N CYS A 471 4.26 -2.64 -1.69
CA CYS A 471 3.89 -1.68 -0.64
C CYS A 471 2.75 -2.16 0.29
N ARG A 472 2.49 -3.48 0.39
CA ARG A 472 1.42 -4.04 1.24
C ARG A 472 1.63 -3.72 2.72
N PHE A 473 0.54 -3.44 3.43
CA PHE A 473 0.50 -3.14 4.87
C PHE A 473 1.31 -1.90 5.32
N TRP A 474 1.63 -0.97 4.42
CA TRP A 474 2.38 0.24 4.76
C TRP A 474 1.73 1.07 5.90
N PRO A 475 2.50 1.67 6.84
CA PRO A 475 3.95 1.59 7.02
C PRO A 475 4.41 0.49 8.00
N LEU A 476 3.62 -0.57 8.22
CA LEU A 476 3.93 -1.61 9.21
C LEU A 476 5.18 -2.40 8.81
N GLY A 477 6.07 -2.67 9.78
CA GLY A 477 7.35 -3.36 9.57
C GLY A 477 8.43 -2.52 8.89
N ARG A 478 8.17 -1.26 8.53
CA ARG A 478 9.13 -0.39 7.83
C ARG A 478 9.84 0.53 8.81
N GLY A 479 11.12 0.76 8.55
CA GLY A 479 11.93 1.70 9.31
C GLY A 479 13.28 1.96 8.67
N ILE A 480 13.99 2.92 9.24
CA ILE A 480 15.36 3.27 8.90
C ILE A 480 16.22 3.21 10.17
N PHE A 481 17.35 2.53 10.09
CA PHE A 481 18.45 2.66 11.04
C PHE A 481 19.48 3.64 10.49
N HIS A 482 20.09 4.44 11.35
CA HIS A 482 21.37 5.07 11.05
C HIS A 482 22.24 5.20 12.30
N ASN A 483 23.55 5.18 12.09
CA ASN A 483 24.55 5.53 13.10
C ASN A 483 24.45 7.02 13.48
N LYS A 484 25.16 7.42 14.55
CA LYS A 484 25.16 8.81 15.05
C LYS A 484 25.48 9.84 13.96
N ASP A 485 26.52 9.57 13.17
CA ASP A 485 27.08 10.53 12.21
C ASP A 485 26.46 10.41 10.80
N LYS A 486 25.41 9.59 10.65
CA LYS A 486 24.65 9.32 9.42
C LYS A 486 25.51 8.80 8.24
N THR A 487 26.62 8.13 8.54
CA THR A 487 27.56 7.52 7.58
C THR A 487 27.37 6.01 7.37
N PHE A 488 26.53 5.37 8.17
CA PHE A 488 26.08 3.97 8.00
C PHE A 488 24.56 3.90 8.28
N LEU A 489 23.79 3.41 7.30
CA LEU A 489 22.33 3.40 7.32
C LEU A 489 21.77 2.07 6.80
N ILE A 490 20.60 1.66 7.31
CA ILE A 490 19.89 0.47 6.83
C ILE A 490 18.41 0.77 6.68
N TRP A 491 17.88 0.61 5.47
CA TRP A 491 16.44 0.60 5.22
C TRP A 491 15.89 -0.81 5.43
N VAL A 492 14.72 -0.93 6.05
CA VAL A 492 14.09 -2.21 6.36
C VAL A 492 12.70 -2.30 5.73
N ASN A 493 12.47 -3.39 4.99
CA ASN A 493 11.22 -3.72 4.29
C ASN A 493 10.75 -2.67 3.24
N GLU A 494 11.68 -2.12 2.46
CA GLU A 494 11.40 -1.25 1.30
C GLU A 494 11.27 -2.11 0.02
N GLU A 495 12.19 -1.98 -0.94
CA GLU A 495 12.22 -2.85 -2.14
C GLU A 495 12.71 -4.26 -1.78
N ASP A 496 13.70 -4.33 -0.88
CA ASP A 496 14.30 -5.53 -0.32
C ASP A 496 14.11 -5.56 1.22
N HIS A 497 14.35 -6.71 1.87
CA HIS A 497 14.17 -6.84 3.32
C HIS A 497 15.15 -5.95 4.10
N LEU A 498 16.41 -5.90 3.65
CA LEU A 498 17.41 -4.94 4.09
C LEU A 498 18.09 -4.29 2.88
N ARG A 499 18.25 -2.97 2.91
CA ARG A 499 19.15 -2.22 2.03
C ARG A 499 20.18 -1.50 2.88
N ILE A 500 21.40 -2.03 2.89
CA ILE A 500 22.50 -1.63 3.76
C ILE A 500 23.38 -0.63 3.00
N ILE A 501 23.68 0.50 3.63
CA ILE A 501 24.26 1.69 3.00
C ILE A 501 25.42 2.19 3.86
N SER A 502 26.56 2.46 3.23
CA SER A 502 27.65 3.25 3.80
C SER A 502 27.89 4.47 2.91
N MET A 503 28.15 5.63 3.50
CA MET A 503 28.44 6.87 2.76
C MET A 503 29.20 7.90 3.60
N GLU A 504 29.95 8.80 2.93
CA GLU A 504 30.58 9.99 3.52
C GLU A 504 30.89 11.05 2.45
N ALA A 505 31.31 12.24 2.88
CA ALA A 505 31.69 13.35 1.98
C ALA A 505 33.10 13.15 1.38
N GLY A 506 33.27 13.55 0.11
CA GLY A 506 34.49 13.32 -0.67
C GLY A 506 34.65 11.89 -1.24
N GLY A 507 35.79 11.63 -1.88
CA GLY A 507 36.05 10.40 -2.65
C GLY A 507 36.72 9.23 -1.91
N ASN A 508 36.59 9.12 -0.59
CA ASN A 508 37.23 8.07 0.21
C ASN A 508 36.52 6.70 0.11
N VAL A 509 36.60 6.07 -1.07
CA VAL A 509 35.95 4.78 -1.36
C VAL A 509 36.36 3.68 -0.37
N ARG A 510 37.61 3.71 0.12
CA ARG A 510 38.14 2.75 1.10
C ARG A 510 37.37 2.74 2.42
N SER A 511 37.19 3.89 3.07
CA SER A 511 36.49 3.92 4.38
C SER A 511 35.01 3.60 4.23
N VAL A 512 34.38 4.07 3.14
CA VAL A 512 33.00 3.73 2.83
C VAL A 512 32.82 2.21 2.66
N LEU A 513 33.73 1.55 1.94
CA LEU A 513 33.69 0.09 1.75
C LEU A 513 34.00 -0.66 3.06
N ASP A 514 35.07 -0.31 3.76
CA ASP A 514 35.43 -0.92 5.06
C ASP A 514 34.26 -0.92 6.05
N ARG A 515 33.61 0.24 6.25
CA ARG A 515 32.45 0.39 7.13
C ARG A 515 31.25 -0.45 6.67
N LEU A 516 31.06 -0.62 5.35
CA LEU A 516 30.05 -1.52 4.80
C LEU A 516 30.38 -3.00 5.06
N ILE A 517 31.66 -3.39 4.98
CA ILE A 517 32.14 -4.76 5.25
C ILE A 517 31.95 -5.12 6.71
N ARG A 518 32.38 -4.28 7.64
CA ARG A 518 32.21 -4.50 9.09
C ARG A 518 30.73 -4.62 9.45
N GLY A 519 29.88 -3.70 8.95
CA GLY A 519 28.43 -3.78 9.11
C GLY A 519 27.80 -5.05 8.53
N LEU A 520 28.22 -5.50 7.34
CA LEU A 520 27.75 -6.75 6.73
C LEU A 520 28.13 -7.98 7.53
N ASN A 521 29.38 -8.06 8.02
CA ASN A 521 29.88 -9.18 8.80
C ASN A 521 29.14 -9.28 10.16
N ALA A 522 29.05 -8.17 10.89
CA ALA A 522 28.35 -8.09 12.17
C ALA A 522 26.88 -8.56 12.06
N LEU A 523 26.17 -8.12 11.01
CA LEU A 523 24.81 -8.57 10.74
C LEU A 523 24.74 -10.04 10.29
N GLY A 524 25.68 -10.49 9.46
CA GLY A 524 25.75 -11.87 8.96
C GLY A 524 25.95 -12.93 10.05
N HIS A 525 26.56 -12.57 11.19
CA HIS A 525 26.63 -13.43 12.37
C HIS A 525 25.28 -13.64 13.09
N MET A 526 24.29 -12.78 12.84
CA MET A 526 22.97 -12.81 13.51
C MET A 526 21.79 -13.04 12.56
N LEU A 527 21.97 -12.78 11.27
CA LEU A 527 20.95 -12.83 10.23
C LEU A 527 21.40 -13.70 9.06
N THR A 528 20.72 -14.83 8.84
CA THR A 528 20.97 -15.67 7.66
C THR A 528 20.39 -15.00 6.41
N PHE A 529 21.25 -14.66 5.46
CA PHE A 529 20.88 -14.04 4.20
C PHE A 529 20.77 -15.07 3.05
N ALA A 530 19.84 -14.84 2.13
CA ALA A 530 19.56 -15.73 1.00
C ALA A 530 20.53 -15.48 -0.15
N ARG A 531 21.38 -16.47 -0.45
CA ARG A 531 22.26 -16.54 -1.62
C ARG A 531 21.96 -17.82 -2.39
N ASP A 532 21.68 -17.69 -3.67
CA ASP A 532 21.66 -18.79 -4.63
C ASP A 532 23.07 -19.04 -5.19
N GLU A 533 23.38 -20.27 -5.63
CA GLU A 533 24.71 -20.58 -6.18
C GLU A 533 24.94 -19.86 -7.52
N ARG A 534 23.94 -19.90 -8.41
CA ARG A 534 24.00 -19.31 -9.75
C ARG A 534 23.77 -17.80 -9.72
N LEU A 535 22.68 -17.34 -9.08
CA LEU A 535 22.21 -15.95 -9.14
C LEU A 535 22.83 -15.04 -8.07
N GLY A 536 23.58 -15.59 -7.10
CA GLY A 536 24.18 -14.80 -6.03
C GLY A 536 23.18 -14.37 -4.96
N TRP A 537 23.39 -13.19 -4.38
CA TRP A 537 22.48 -12.64 -3.38
C TRP A 537 21.12 -12.34 -4.00
N LEU A 538 20.07 -12.92 -3.40
CA LEU A 538 18.72 -12.80 -3.93
C LEU A 538 18.09 -11.46 -3.54
N SER A 539 17.43 -10.83 -4.52
CA SER A 539 16.76 -9.53 -4.41
C SER A 539 15.41 -9.59 -5.12
N PHE A 540 14.49 -8.71 -4.72
CA PHE A 540 13.13 -8.62 -5.27
C PHE A 540 13.12 -8.26 -6.76
N CYS A 541 14.10 -7.47 -7.21
CA CYS A 541 14.23 -7.01 -8.60
C CYS A 541 15.42 -7.69 -9.29
N PRO A 542 15.27 -8.26 -10.51
CA PRO A 542 16.38 -8.91 -11.21
C PRO A 542 17.58 -7.99 -11.50
N THR A 543 17.39 -6.67 -11.55
CA THR A 543 18.47 -5.69 -11.74
C THR A 543 19.42 -5.57 -10.53
N ASN A 544 19.01 -6.09 -9.37
CA ASN A 544 19.73 -6.02 -8.10
C ASN A 544 20.34 -7.39 -7.69
N LEU A 545 20.29 -8.43 -8.52
CA LEU A 545 20.90 -9.75 -8.25
C LEU A 545 22.45 -9.73 -8.28
N GLY A 546 23.06 -10.90 -8.00
CA GLY A 546 24.51 -11.11 -8.04
C GLY A 546 25.19 -10.62 -6.77
N THR A 547 25.97 -9.54 -6.87
CA THR A 547 26.58 -8.83 -5.73
C THR A 547 25.54 -8.04 -4.95
N THR A 548 24.46 -7.59 -5.61
CA THR A 548 23.56 -6.48 -5.26
C THR A 548 24.22 -5.10 -5.15
N VAL A 549 25.55 -5.01 -5.22
CA VAL A 549 26.33 -3.81 -4.90
C VAL A 549 26.08 -2.71 -5.94
N ARG A 550 25.76 -1.51 -5.44
CA ARG A 550 25.87 -0.27 -6.19
C ARG A 550 26.74 0.71 -5.42
N ALA A 551 28.01 0.80 -5.85
CA ALA A 551 28.93 1.86 -5.50
C ALA A 551 28.63 3.08 -6.37
N SER A 552 28.64 4.27 -5.78
CA SER A 552 28.20 5.52 -6.41
C SER A 552 28.96 6.71 -5.84
N VAL A 553 29.20 7.72 -6.69
CA VAL A 553 29.67 9.05 -6.27
C VAL A 553 28.70 10.12 -6.76
N HIS A 554 28.51 11.16 -5.95
CA HIS A 554 27.98 12.44 -6.44
C HIS A 554 29.18 13.27 -6.89
N ILE A 555 29.27 13.53 -8.19
CA ILE A 555 30.45 14.13 -8.83
C ILE A 555 30.03 15.23 -9.82
N ARG A 556 30.85 16.29 -9.90
CA ARG A 556 30.68 17.43 -10.80
C ARG A 556 31.85 17.45 -11.78
N LEU A 557 31.56 17.27 -13.07
CA LEU A 557 32.56 17.25 -14.16
C LEU A 557 32.07 18.19 -15.28
N PRO A 558 32.26 19.52 -15.16
CA PRO A 558 31.69 20.50 -16.08
C PRO A 558 32.03 20.28 -17.56
N MET A 559 33.27 19.93 -17.90
CA MET A 559 33.71 19.76 -19.29
C MET A 559 33.23 18.41 -19.85
N MET A 560 33.41 17.32 -19.09
CA MET A 560 32.97 15.99 -19.51
C MET A 560 31.45 15.89 -19.66
N SER A 561 30.67 16.47 -18.74
CA SER A 561 29.21 16.41 -18.79
C SER A 561 28.58 17.30 -19.87
N ALA A 562 29.31 18.31 -20.36
CA ALA A 562 28.90 19.11 -21.52
C ALA A 562 29.04 18.36 -22.86
N ARG A 563 29.75 17.22 -22.90
CA ARG A 563 29.93 16.41 -24.12
C ARG A 563 28.68 15.61 -24.47
N THR A 564 28.34 15.56 -25.75
CA THR A 564 27.23 14.76 -26.28
C THR A 564 27.43 13.25 -26.09
N ASP A 565 28.68 12.78 -26.06
CA ASP A 565 29.05 11.37 -25.89
C ASP A 565 29.28 10.95 -24.42
N PHE A 566 29.10 11.85 -23.45
CA PHE A 566 29.39 11.60 -22.01
C PHE A 566 28.77 10.29 -21.48
N LYS A 567 27.50 10.04 -21.80
CA LYS A 567 26.78 8.82 -21.38
C LYS A 567 27.30 7.56 -22.09
N GLU A 568 27.85 7.69 -23.29
CA GLU A 568 28.47 6.60 -24.05
C GLU A 568 29.87 6.28 -23.50
N ILE A 569 30.67 7.30 -23.18
CA ILE A 569 31.97 7.15 -22.49
C ILE A 569 31.78 6.40 -21.17
N CYS A 570 30.85 6.86 -20.33
CA CYS A 570 30.50 6.18 -19.08
C CYS A 570 30.02 4.73 -19.33
N GLY A 571 29.19 4.52 -20.35
CA GLY A 571 28.71 3.19 -20.73
C GLY A 571 29.81 2.22 -21.14
N LYS A 572 30.86 2.69 -21.84
CA LYS A 572 32.06 1.90 -22.20
C LYS A 572 32.92 1.53 -20.97
N MET A 573 32.83 2.31 -19.89
CA MET A 573 33.50 2.06 -18.60
C MET A 573 32.65 1.20 -17.64
N ASN A 574 31.58 0.54 -18.12
CA ASN A 574 30.59 -0.16 -17.28
C ASN A 574 29.91 0.73 -16.21
N LEU A 575 29.87 2.05 -16.40
CA LEU A 575 29.20 2.99 -15.50
C LEU A 575 27.76 3.28 -15.93
N GLN A 576 26.93 3.65 -14.96
CA GLN A 576 25.60 4.24 -15.16
C GLN A 576 25.54 5.63 -14.51
N VAL A 577 25.15 6.63 -15.32
CA VAL A 577 24.94 8.03 -14.94
C VAL A 577 23.46 8.28 -14.62
N ARG A 578 23.17 9.01 -13.54
CA ARG A 578 21.83 9.44 -13.11
C ARG A 578 21.87 10.87 -12.55
N GLY A 579 20.70 11.49 -12.37
CA GLY A 579 20.56 12.72 -11.58
C GLY A 579 20.70 12.49 -10.07
N ILE A 580 20.87 13.57 -9.30
CA ILE A 580 21.17 13.53 -7.85
C ILE A 580 20.07 12.81 -7.05
N HIS A 581 18.81 12.94 -7.48
CA HIS A 581 17.65 12.34 -6.80
C HIS A 581 17.35 10.90 -7.24
N GLY A 582 18.29 10.25 -7.94
CA GLY A 582 18.26 8.83 -8.31
C GLY A 582 17.70 8.54 -9.70
N GLU A 583 17.04 7.40 -9.84
CA GLU A 583 16.49 6.97 -11.15
C GLU A 583 15.41 7.94 -11.64
N HIS A 584 15.42 8.24 -12.94
CA HIS A 584 14.52 9.19 -13.61
C HIS A 584 14.57 10.65 -13.10
N SER A 585 15.63 11.06 -12.39
CA SER A 585 15.90 12.47 -12.06
C SER A 585 16.92 13.12 -13.00
N GLU A 586 16.80 14.43 -13.21
CA GLU A 586 17.77 15.24 -13.94
C GLU A 586 18.94 15.69 -13.03
N SER A 587 19.99 16.24 -13.63
CA SER A 587 21.19 16.72 -12.93
C SER A 587 21.06 18.18 -12.52
N GLU A 588 20.78 18.43 -11.24
CA GLU A 588 20.76 19.78 -10.69
C GLU A 588 22.20 20.32 -10.55
N GLY A 589 22.43 21.58 -10.95
CA GLY A 589 23.74 22.23 -10.83
C GLY A 589 24.92 21.56 -11.56
N GLY A 590 24.67 20.58 -12.44
CA GLY A 590 25.71 19.79 -13.12
C GLY A 590 26.36 18.69 -12.26
N ILE A 591 25.70 18.25 -11.18
CA ILE A 591 26.14 17.12 -10.35
C ILE A 591 25.40 15.84 -10.77
N TYR A 592 26.11 14.72 -10.84
CA TYR A 592 25.60 13.42 -11.28
C TYR A 592 25.84 12.31 -10.25
N ASP A 593 24.88 11.39 -10.11
CA ASP A 593 25.05 10.07 -9.47
C ASP A 593 25.66 9.12 -10.51
N ILE A 594 26.97 8.90 -10.44
CA ILE A 594 27.70 7.98 -11.32
C ILE A 594 28.11 6.73 -10.52
N SER A 595 27.87 5.55 -11.09
CA SER A 595 27.90 4.28 -10.36
C SER A 595 28.24 3.08 -11.25
N ASN A 596 28.62 1.93 -10.66
CA ASN A 596 28.74 0.69 -11.43
C ASN A 596 27.38 0.25 -11.99
N ARG A 597 27.36 -0.15 -13.27
CA ARG A 597 26.19 -0.70 -13.95
C ARG A 597 26.04 -2.20 -13.71
N ARG A 598 27.15 -2.96 -13.77
CA ARG A 598 27.15 -4.41 -13.63
C ARG A 598 26.99 -4.82 -12.17
N ARG A 599 26.25 -5.91 -11.93
CA ARG A 599 26.10 -6.54 -10.60
C ARG A 599 26.18 -8.07 -10.62
N MET A 600 26.08 -8.71 -11.78
CA MET A 600 26.25 -10.17 -11.94
C MET A 600 27.52 -10.50 -12.75
N GLY A 601 28.13 -11.65 -12.48
CA GLY A 601 29.34 -12.11 -13.16
C GLY A 601 30.62 -11.36 -12.76
N LEU A 602 30.67 -10.84 -11.53
CA LEU A 602 31.84 -10.21 -10.89
C LEU A 602 31.68 -10.25 -9.35
N THR A 603 32.76 -10.13 -8.57
CA THR A 603 32.67 -10.11 -7.10
C THR A 603 32.15 -8.76 -6.57
N GLU A 604 31.77 -8.71 -5.29
CA GLU A 604 31.39 -7.45 -4.63
C GLU A 604 32.51 -6.41 -4.70
N PHE A 605 33.77 -6.81 -4.52
CA PHE A 605 34.94 -5.94 -4.68
C PHE A 605 35.09 -5.44 -6.12
N ASP A 606 35.00 -6.33 -7.12
CA ASP A 606 35.14 -5.95 -8.53
C ASP A 606 34.08 -4.93 -8.95
N ALA A 607 32.84 -5.05 -8.43
CA ALA A 607 31.77 -4.08 -8.66
C ALA A 607 32.06 -2.69 -8.06
N VAL A 608 32.80 -2.61 -6.93
CA VAL A 608 33.32 -1.34 -6.41
C VAL A 608 34.51 -0.85 -7.24
N LYS A 609 35.35 -1.77 -7.71
CA LYS A 609 36.56 -1.45 -8.50
C LYS A 609 36.23 -0.89 -9.89
N GLU A 610 35.22 -1.43 -10.58
CA GLU A 610 34.69 -0.86 -11.85
C GLU A 610 34.24 0.60 -11.65
N MET A 611 33.55 0.90 -10.55
CA MET A 611 33.19 2.29 -10.21
C MET A 611 34.45 3.13 -9.96
N TYR A 612 35.33 2.66 -9.08
CA TYR A 612 36.54 3.38 -8.68
C TYR A 612 37.44 3.75 -9.87
N ASP A 613 37.76 2.79 -10.74
CA ASP A 613 38.65 3.02 -11.89
C ASP A 613 37.99 3.91 -12.95
N GLY A 614 36.70 3.70 -13.22
CA GLY A 614 35.94 4.54 -14.14
C GLY A 614 35.84 6.00 -13.68
N ILE A 615 35.57 6.24 -12.39
CA ILE A 615 35.57 7.61 -11.82
C ILE A 615 36.98 8.23 -11.85
N ASN A 616 38.02 7.46 -11.55
CA ASN A 616 39.40 7.96 -11.60
C ASN A 616 39.79 8.42 -13.02
N GLU A 617 39.44 7.65 -14.04
CA GLU A 617 39.71 8.03 -15.44
C GLU A 617 38.81 9.20 -15.90
N LEU A 618 37.54 9.29 -15.47
CA LEU A 618 36.69 10.46 -15.74
C LEU A 618 37.24 11.76 -15.12
N ILE A 619 37.79 11.70 -13.90
CA ILE A 619 38.45 12.86 -13.25
C ILE A 619 39.73 13.26 -14.01
N LYS A 620 40.49 12.28 -14.51
CA LYS A 620 41.66 12.54 -15.35
C LYS A 620 41.26 13.22 -16.67
N MET A 621 40.26 12.70 -17.38
CA MET A 621 39.74 13.32 -18.60
C MET A 621 39.23 14.75 -18.38
N GLU A 622 38.59 15.03 -17.24
CA GLU A 622 38.20 16.39 -16.85
C GLU A 622 39.43 17.29 -16.62
N LYS A 623 40.43 16.82 -15.87
CA LYS A 623 41.70 17.56 -15.64
C LYS A 623 42.44 17.84 -16.95
N ASP A 624 42.49 16.89 -17.87
CA ASP A 624 43.15 17.05 -19.17
C ASP A 624 42.45 18.14 -20.02
N MET A 625 41.11 18.16 -20.03
CA MET A 625 40.31 19.21 -20.70
C MET A 625 40.40 20.58 -20.01
N GLU A 626 40.44 20.64 -18.68
CA GLU A 626 40.68 21.89 -17.94
C GLU A 626 42.06 22.50 -18.24
N ASN A 627 43.06 21.65 -18.53
CA ASN A 627 44.41 22.06 -18.94
C ASN A 627 44.52 22.35 -20.46
N GLY A 628 43.45 22.15 -21.24
CA GLY A 628 43.43 22.41 -22.69
C GLY A 628 44.23 21.40 -23.53
N SER A 629 44.31 20.14 -23.10
CA SER A 629 44.98 19.03 -23.81
C SER A 629 44.03 18.15 -24.64
#